data_AF-A0A370HSD3-F1
#
_entry.id   AF-A0A370HSD3-F1
#
_cell.length_a   1.000
_cell.length_b   1.000
_cell.length_c   1.000
_cell.angle_alpha   90.00
_cell.angle_beta   90.00
_cell.angle_gamma   90.00
#
_symmetry.space_group_name_H-M   'P 1'
#
loop_
_entity.id
_entity.type
_entity.pdbx_description
1 polymer ?
#
loop_
_entity_poly.entity_id
_entity_poly.type
_entity_poly.pdbx_seq_one_letter_code
_entity_poly.pdbx_strand_id
1 'polypeptide(L)'
;MSGRHRKPTSTGRTVAKVAVSTAIMGGAGVALAGHAAAAPDSDWDKLAQCESGGNWGINTGNGYQGGVQFSQSTWAAHGGTEYAASANQATREQQITVAERVLATQGWGAWPTCSQRMGLHSGATERSAPAPAATQNSHWTPQTDAAPQQPIQGDSTQEVFQAVDKAVATAQSQGFAVPQQALDAYNAFKSSGAKLDPSVVNFFEANKNVLPN
;
A
#
# COMPACT_ATOMS: atom_id res chain seq x y z
N MET A 1 32.54 -57.39 44.35
CA MET A 1 31.22 -56.86 44.79
C MET A 1 30.85 -55.67 43.92
N SER A 2 29.58 -55.58 43.59
CA SER A 2 28.94 -54.71 42.60
C SER A 2 29.21 -53.21 42.79
N GLY A 3 29.16 -52.47 41.68
CA GLY A 3 29.13 -51.01 41.66
C GLY A 3 28.98 -50.43 40.26
N ARG A 4 27.88 -50.75 39.57
CA ARG A 4 27.47 -50.05 38.34
C ARG A 4 27.01 -48.64 38.69
N HIS A 5 27.52 -47.60 38.03
CA HIS A 5 26.74 -46.37 37.81
C HIS A 5 27.10 -45.73 36.46
N ARG A 6 26.08 -45.60 35.61
CA ARG A 6 26.06 -44.82 34.37
C ARG A 6 25.87 -43.35 34.73
N LYS A 7 26.54 -42.41 34.05
CA LYS A 7 26.13 -41.00 34.05
C LYS A 7 25.40 -40.66 32.74
N PRO A 8 24.24 -39.99 32.81
CA PRO A 8 23.48 -39.58 31.65
C PRO A 8 24.01 -38.31 30.98
N THR A 9 23.54 -38.18 29.75
CA THR A 9 23.70 -37.22 28.66
C THR A 9 23.37 -35.75 28.92
N SER A 10 23.98 -34.90 28.08
CA SER A 10 23.50 -33.61 27.52
C SER A 10 23.25 -32.43 28.48
N THR A 11 24.32 -31.66 28.73
CA THR A 11 24.28 -30.22 29.03
C THR A 11 24.06 -29.48 27.70
N GLY A 12 23.19 -28.51 27.50
CA GLY A 12 22.22 -27.82 28.33
C GLY A 12 21.78 -26.60 27.50
N ARG A 13 20.57 -26.64 26.92
CA ARG A 13 19.97 -25.48 26.23
C ARG A 13 19.52 -24.48 27.30
N THR A 14 20.10 -23.30 27.32
CA THR A 14 19.68 -22.18 28.18
C THR A 14 18.30 -21.71 27.77
N VAL A 15 17.26 -22.21 28.44
CA VAL A 15 15.91 -21.65 28.40
C VAL A 15 15.85 -20.56 29.47
N ALA A 16 16.07 -19.31 29.06
CA ALA A 16 15.79 -18.16 29.91
C ALA A 16 14.26 -18.00 30.02
N LYS A 17 13.70 -18.50 31.12
CA LYS A 17 12.33 -18.24 31.55
C LYS A 17 12.22 -16.77 31.96
N VAL A 18 11.61 -15.94 31.11
CA VAL A 18 11.17 -14.59 31.50
C VAL A 18 10.01 -14.76 32.47
N ALA A 19 10.25 -14.43 33.74
CA ALA A 19 9.25 -14.43 34.79
C ALA A 19 8.26 -13.29 34.53
N VAL A 20 6.99 -13.64 34.34
CA VAL A 20 5.87 -12.70 34.38
C VAL A 20 5.49 -12.53 35.86
N SER A 21 5.88 -11.41 36.45
CA SER A 21 5.40 -10.97 37.77
C SER A 21 4.47 -9.77 37.59
N THR A 22 3.23 -9.97 38.01
CA THR A 22 2.10 -9.05 37.89
C THR A 22 2.12 -7.91 38.91
N ALA A 23 1.67 -6.75 38.42
CA ALA A 23 0.85 -5.71 39.07
C ALA A 23 1.47 -4.75 40.11
N ILE A 24 1.53 -3.46 39.73
CA ILE A 24 1.20 -2.34 40.61
C ILE A 24 0.25 -1.39 39.86
N MET A 25 -0.89 -1.10 40.49
CA MET A 25 -1.86 -0.07 40.11
C MET A 25 -1.27 1.32 40.36
N GLY A 26 -1.31 2.20 39.35
CA GLY A 26 -1.04 3.62 39.55
C GLY A 26 -0.59 4.35 38.28
N GLY A 27 -1.51 5.11 37.67
CA GLY A 27 -1.24 6.36 36.94
C GLY A 27 -0.34 6.34 35.69
N ALA A 28 -0.94 6.74 34.56
CA ALA A 28 -0.25 7.36 33.42
C ALA A 28 0.96 6.60 32.85
N GLY A 29 0.66 5.52 32.17
CA GLY A 29 1.61 4.86 31.28
C GLY A 29 0.83 4.07 30.26
N VAL A 30 0.01 4.74 29.44
CA VAL A 30 -0.15 4.25 28.07
C VAL A 30 1.27 4.21 27.57
N ALA A 31 1.88 3.02 27.57
CA ALA A 31 2.96 2.75 26.67
C ALA A 31 2.40 3.24 25.34
N LEU A 32 2.87 4.41 24.91
CA LEU A 32 2.88 4.75 23.51
C LEU A 32 3.60 3.54 22.92
N ALA A 33 2.82 2.55 22.48
CA ALA A 33 3.22 1.69 21.40
C ALA A 33 3.67 2.71 20.38
N GLY A 34 4.99 2.96 20.37
CA GLY A 34 5.60 3.95 19.51
C GLY A 34 4.99 3.64 18.18
N HIS A 35 4.18 4.56 17.67
CA HIS A 35 3.59 4.38 16.37
C HIS A 35 4.81 4.09 15.51
N ALA A 36 4.93 2.86 15.03
CA ALA A 36 5.91 2.53 14.02
C ALA A 36 5.44 3.36 12.84
N ALA A 37 5.88 4.61 12.84
CA ALA A 37 5.58 5.57 11.81
C ALA A 37 6.35 5.02 10.63
N ALA A 38 5.65 4.23 9.82
CA ALA A 38 6.11 3.79 8.53
C ALA A 38 6.72 5.00 7.82
N ALA A 39 7.87 4.84 7.20
CA ALA A 39 8.41 5.91 6.35
C ALA A 39 7.35 6.25 5.29
N PRO A 40 6.72 7.45 5.37
CA PRO A 40 5.74 7.84 4.38
C PRO A 40 6.42 7.96 3.02
N ASP A 41 5.66 7.82 1.94
CA ASP A 41 6.15 8.04 0.57
C ASP A 41 6.88 9.38 0.42
N SER A 42 6.42 10.40 1.14
CA SER A 42 7.05 11.73 1.16
C SER A 42 8.48 11.73 1.68
N ASP A 43 8.85 10.81 2.57
CA ASP A 43 10.23 10.70 3.08
C ASP A 43 11.15 10.04 2.06
N TRP A 44 10.63 9.09 1.29
CA TRP A 44 11.33 8.49 0.16
C TRP A 44 11.49 9.46 -1.01
N ASP A 45 10.48 10.30 -1.29
CA ASP A 45 10.58 11.34 -2.31
C ASP A 45 11.60 12.42 -1.94
N LYS A 46 11.58 12.83 -0.67
CA LYS A 46 12.58 13.73 -0.08
C LYS A 46 13.99 13.16 -0.26
N LEU A 47 14.18 11.90 0.11
CA LEU A 47 15.46 11.22 -0.05
C LEU A 47 15.86 11.19 -1.54
N ALA A 48 14.95 10.78 -2.43
CA ALA A 48 15.24 10.73 -3.86
C ALA A 48 15.55 12.11 -4.45
N GLN A 49 14.91 13.17 -3.97
CA GLN A 49 15.24 14.53 -4.36
C GLN A 49 16.67 14.92 -3.98
N CYS A 50 17.16 14.46 -2.84
CA CYS A 50 18.53 14.68 -2.40
C CYS A 50 19.54 13.81 -3.16
N GLU A 51 19.20 12.53 -3.40
CA GLU A 51 20.10 11.53 -3.96
C GLU A 51 20.22 11.59 -5.50
N SER A 52 19.10 11.78 -6.20
CA SER A 52 19.02 11.73 -7.67
C SER A 52 18.38 12.98 -8.29
N GLY A 53 18.05 13.99 -7.50
CA GLY A 53 17.23 15.11 -7.95
C GLY A 53 15.76 14.72 -8.24
N GLY A 54 15.31 13.57 -7.73
CA GLY A 54 13.95 13.05 -7.94
C GLY A 54 13.80 12.15 -9.16
N ASN A 55 14.89 11.81 -9.85
CA ASN A 55 14.85 10.97 -11.04
C ASN A 55 14.97 9.48 -10.69
N TRP A 56 13.83 8.80 -10.58
CA TRP A 56 13.75 7.37 -10.29
C TRP A 56 14.33 6.45 -11.38
N GLY A 57 14.50 6.94 -12.61
CA GLY A 57 15.11 6.19 -13.72
C GLY A 57 16.59 6.47 -13.92
N ILE A 58 17.25 7.19 -13.01
CA ILE A 58 18.62 7.66 -13.24
C ILE A 58 19.62 6.51 -13.29
N ASN A 59 20.53 6.58 -14.27
CA ASN A 59 21.71 5.73 -14.36
C ASN A 59 22.82 6.51 -15.05
N THR A 60 23.69 7.14 -14.27
CA THR A 60 24.80 7.98 -14.77
C THR A 60 26.09 7.19 -14.99
N GLY A 61 26.10 5.88 -14.69
CA GLY A 61 27.31 5.06 -14.74
C GLY A 61 28.25 5.23 -13.54
N ASN A 62 27.81 5.90 -12.46
CA ASN A 62 28.60 6.08 -11.24
C ASN A 62 28.56 4.87 -10.26
N GLY A 63 27.96 3.75 -10.68
CA GLY A 63 27.79 2.54 -9.87
C GLY A 63 26.53 2.49 -9.03
N TYR A 64 25.73 3.57 -9.02
CA TYR A 64 24.45 3.66 -8.34
C TYR A 64 23.32 3.92 -9.33
N GLN A 65 22.13 3.41 -9.02
CA GLN A 65 20.97 3.42 -9.90
C GLN A 65 19.71 3.83 -9.17
N GLY A 66 18.81 4.51 -9.89
CA GLY A 66 17.46 4.81 -9.44
C GLY A 66 17.37 5.96 -8.44
N GLY A 67 16.15 6.20 -7.95
CA GLY A 67 15.81 7.44 -7.24
C GLY A 67 16.56 7.63 -5.94
N VAL A 68 16.78 6.53 -5.21
CA VAL A 68 17.50 6.50 -3.93
C VAL A 68 18.91 5.91 -4.06
N GLN A 69 19.47 5.91 -5.28
CA GLN A 69 20.86 5.58 -5.55
C GLN A 69 21.29 4.21 -4.99
N PHE A 70 20.61 3.14 -5.40
CA PHE A 70 21.00 1.77 -5.04
C PHE A 70 22.28 1.34 -5.75
N SER A 71 23.18 0.64 -5.04
CA SER A 71 24.18 -0.19 -5.73
C SER A 71 23.53 -1.48 -6.25
N GLN A 72 24.11 -2.05 -7.31
CA GLN A 72 23.61 -3.31 -7.89
C GLN A 72 23.62 -4.47 -6.88
N SER A 73 24.62 -4.52 -6.00
CA SER A 73 24.73 -5.56 -4.98
C SER A 73 23.66 -5.42 -3.90
N THR A 74 23.39 -4.20 -3.42
CA THR A 74 22.31 -3.95 -2.46
C THR A 74 20.96 -4.24 -3.08
N TRP A 75 20.72 -3.80 -4.33
CA TRP A 75 19.50 -4.10 -5.06
C TRP A 75 19.20 -5.61 -5.10
N ALA A 76 20.19 -6.41 -5.51
CA ALA A 76 20.05 -7.86 -5.57
C ALA A 76 19.90 -8.50 -4.18
N ALA A 77 20.66 -8.05 -3.19
CA ALA A 77 20.63 -8.60 -1.83
C ALA A 77 19.28 -8.40 -1.12
N HIS A 78 18.54 -7.34 -1.48
CA HIS A 78 17.24 -7.00 -0.88
C HIS A 78 16.05 -7.37 -1.78
N GLY A 79 16.28 -8.28 -2.73
CA GLY A 79 15.23 -8.89 -3.55
C GLY A 79 14.72 -8.01 -4.68
N GLY A 80 15.39 -6.91 -5.02
CA GLY A 80 14.96 -6.03 -6.10
C GLY A 80 14.99 -6.68 -7.49
N THR A 81 15.75 -7.76 -7.66
CA THR A 81 15.77 -8.56 -8.90
C THR A 81 14.45 -9.26 -9.20
N GLU A 82 13.51 -9.32 -8.25
CA GLU A 82 12.13 -9.75 -8.50
C GLU A 82 11.34 -8.73 -9.35
N TYR A 83 11.72 -7.46 -9.31
CA TYR A 83 11.06 -6.38 -10.04
C TYR A 83 11.79 -6.02 -11.33
N ALA A 84 13.11 -5.86 -11.27
CA ALA A 84 13.93 -5.53 -12.44
C ALA A 84 15.39 -5.91 -12.22
N ALA A 85 16.16 -6.07 -13.30
CA ALA A 85 17.57 -6.43 -13.21
C ALA A 85 18.40 -5.38 -12.45
N SER A 86 18.05 -4.09 -12.57
CA SER A 86 18.66 -2.99 -11.83
C SER A 86 17.60 -1.99 -11.34
N ALA A 87 17.93 -1.20 -10.32
CA ALA A 87 16.97 -0.30 -9.68
C ALA A 87 16.37 0.74 -10.66
N ASN A 88 17.16 1.30 -11.58
CA ASN A 88 16.69 2.30 -12.55
C ASN A 88 15.67 1.75 -13.57
N GLN A 89 15.53 0.43 -13.66
CA GLN A 89 14.54 -0.22 -14.52
C GLN A 89 13.24 -0.55 -13.77
N ALA A 90 13.26 -0.45 -12.44
CA ALA A 90 12.08 -0.65 -11.60
C ALA A 90 11.31 0.65 -11.45
N THR A 91 9.99 0.53 -11.25
CA THR A 91 9.13 1.67 -10.91
C THR A 91 9.54 2.28 -9.56
N ARG A 92 9.13 3.51 -9.31
CA ARG A 92 9.35 4.21 -8.04
C ARG A 92 8.88 3.37 -6.86
N GLU A 93 7.68 2.81 -6.93
CA GLU A 93 7.05 2.08 -5.83
C GLU A 93 7.77 0.75 -5.56
N GLN A 94 8.28 0.10 -6.61
CA GLN A 94 9.13 -1.09 -6.47
C GLN A 94 10.48 -0.74 -5.83
N GLN A 95 11.08 0.39 -6.21
CA GLN A 95 12.32 0.86 -5.57
C GLN A 95 12.10 1.19 -4.09
N ILE A 96 11.00 1.86 -3.75
CA ILE A 96 10.61 2.15 -2.37
C ILE A 96 10.40 0.85 -1.58
N THR A 97 9.78 -0.16 -2.17
CA THR A 97 9.58 -1.46 -1.53
C THR A 97 10.90 -2.12 -1.14
N VAL A 98 11.88 -2.09 -2.05
CA VAL A 98 13.23 -2.60 -1.75
C VAL A 98 13.92 -1.70 -0.72
N ALA A 99 13.71 -0.38 -0.78
CA ALA A 99 14.28 0.57 0.17
C ALA A 99 13.77 0.35 1.60
N GLU A 100 12.50 -0.02 1.78
CA GLU A 100 11.94 -0.42 3.06
C GLU A 100 12.63 -1.67 3.64
N ARG A 101 13.00 -2.65 2.79
CA ARG A 101 13.75 -3.84 3.23
C ARG A 101 15.18 -3.47 3.67
N VAL A 102 15.82 -2.55 2.95
CA VAL A 102 17.11 -1.98 3.37
C VAL A 102 16.94 -1.22 4.69
N LEU A 103 15.90 -0.41 4.82
CA LEU A 103 15.61 0.35 6.04
C LEU A 103 15.37 -0.59 7.23
N ALA A 104 14.70 -1.72 7.02
CA ALA A 104 14.44 -2.72 8.06
C ALA A 104 15.72 -3.38 8.59
N THR A 105 16.75 -3.52 7.74
CA THR A 105 18.00 -4.21 8.07
C THR A 105 19.11 -3.27 8.54
N GLN A 106 19.23 -2.11 7.89
CA GLN A 106 20.36 -1.18 8.07
C GLN A 106 19.93 0.17 8.68
N GLY A 107 18.63 0.45 8.74
CA GLY A 107 18.12 1.77 9.10
C GLY A 107 18.51 2.85 8.08
N TRP A 108 18.24 4.11 8.43
CA TRP A 108 18.55 5.27 7.58
C TRP A 108 20.06 5.45 7.34
N GLY A 109 20.92 4.73 8.06
CA GLY A 109 22.36 4.70 7.86
C GLY A 109 22.80 4.19 6.49
N ALA A 110 21.92 3.54 5.72
CA ALA A 110 22.16 3.23 4.31
C ALA A 110 22.24 4.49 3.41
N TRP A 111 21.65 5.61 3.86
CA TRP A 111 21.67 6.90 3.17
C TRP A 111 22.14 8.03 4.11
N PRO A 112 23.40 7.99 4.58
CA PRO A 112 23.83 8.74 5.76
C PRO A 112 23.73 10.25 5.57
N THR A 113 24.15 10.78 4.41
CA THR A 113 24.22 12.22 4.17
C THR A 113 22.83 12.85 3.98
N CYS A 114 22.01 12.26 3.10
CA CYS A 114 20.71 12.83 2.77
C CYS A 114 19.67 12.58 3.86
N SER A 115 19.64 11.39 4.48
CA SER A 115 18.72 11.13 5.58
C SER A 115 18.98 12.02 6.79
N GLN A 116 20.25 12.25 7.15
CA GLN A 116 20.63 13.13 8.25
C GLN A 116 20.27 14.58 7.96
N ARG A 117 20.55 15.07 6.73
CA ARG A 117 20.21 16.44 6.32
C ARG A 117 18.71 16.72 6.40
N MET A 118 17.88 15.71 6.15
CA MET A 118 16.42 15.82 6.12
C MET A 118 15.76 15.37 7.42
N GLY A 119 16.54 14.90 8.39
CA GLY A 119 16.06 14.40 9.68
C GLY A 119 15.13 13.20 9.54
N LEU A 120 15.40 12.27 8.63
CA LEU A 120 14.59 11.06 8.45
C LEU A 120 14.89 10.05 9.58
N HIS A 121 13.85 9.66 10.32
CA HIS A 121 13.96 8.78 11.49
C HIS A 121 12.77 7.80 11.62
N SER A 122 11.91 7.76 10.60
CA SER A 122 10.75 6.87 10.50
C SER A 122 11.20 5.40 10.44
N GLY A 123 10.37 4.48 10.94
CA GLY A 123 10.67 3.06 10.95
C GLY A 123 10.38 2.40 9.59
N ALA A 124 11.03 1.26 9.33
CA ALA A 124 10.67 0.44 8.18
C ALA A 124 9.28 -0.15 8.33
N THR A 125 8.55 -0.25 7.22
CA THR A 125 7.34 -1.07 7.13
C THR A 125 7.45 -1.91 5.88
N GLU A 126 7.30 -3.23 6.00
CA GLU A 126 7.24 -4.09 4.83
C GLU A 126 5.99 -3.75 4.03
N ARG A 127 6.19 -3.08 2.91
CA ARG A 127 5.16 -2.74 1.94
C ARG A 127 5.31 -3.67 0.75
N SER A 128 4.20 -4.16 0.22
CA SER A 128 4.22 -4.86 -1.07
C SER A 128 4.25 -3.82 -2.17
N ALA A 129 5.18 -3.96 -3.13
CA ALA A 129 5.14 -3.14 -4.32
C ALA A 129 3.80 -3.36 -5.03
N PRO A 130 3.18 -2.33 -5.63
CA PRO A 130 2.13 -2.57 -6.61
C PRO A 130 2.70 -3.52 -7.67
N ALA A 131 1.93 -4.54 -8.04
CA ALA A 131 2.27 -5.39 -9.18
C ALA A 131 2.64 -4.47 -10.37
N PRO A 132 3.66 -4.80 -11.18
CA PRO A 132 4.09 -3.95 -12.28
C PRO A 132 2.86 -3.51 -13.05
N ALA A 133 2.66 -2.19 -13.10
CA ALA A 133 1.58 -1.61 -13.86
C ALA A 133 1.84 -1.98 -15.33
N ALA A 134 1.21 -3.06 -15.80
CA ALA A 134 0.82 -3.14 -17.20
C ALA A 134 0.21 -1.78 -17.49
N THR A 135 0.76 -1.06 -18.45
CA THR A 135 0.41 0.33 -18.79
C THR A 135 -1.07 0.55 -18.59
N GLN A 136 -1.46 1.07 -17.43
CA GLN A 136 -2.85 1.28 -17.12
C GLN A 136 -3.23 2.56 -17.82
N ASN A 137 -3.42 2.45 -19.15
CA ASN A 137 -4.62 3.03 -19.70
C ASN A 137 -5.73 2.53 -18.80
N SER A 138 -6.45 3.44 -18.14
CA SER A 138 -7.65 3.13 -17.38
C SER A 138 -8.74 2.64 -18.34
N HIS A 139 -8.50 1.54 -19.04
CA HIS A 139 -9.54 0.67 -19.53
C HIS A 139 -9.87 -0.22 -18.34
N TRP A 140 -11.10 -0.11 -17.88
CA TRP A 140 -11.63 -1.04 -16.92
C TRP A 140 -11.82 -2.38 -17.67
N THR A 141 -10.99 -3.39 -17.36
CA THR A 141 -11.17 -4.77 -17.83
C THR A 141 -11.68 -5.61 -16.64
N PRO A 142 -12.97 -5.95 -16.59
CA PRO A 142 -13.45 -6.91 -15.61
C PRO A 142 -12.86 -8.28 -15.93
N GLN A 143 -12.31 -8.92 -14.92
CA GLN A 143 -11.88 -10.30 -14.98
C GLN A 143 -13.13 -11.16 -15.28
N THR A 144 -13.18 -11.76 -16.47
CA THR A 144 -14.22 -12.73 -16.84
C THR A 144 -13.96 -14.06 -16.13
N ASP A 145 -14.14 -14.09 -14.82
CA ASP A 145 -14.53 -15.32 -14.16
C ASP A 145 -16.04 -15.45 -14.39
N ALA A 146 -16.40 -16.41 -15.25
CA ALA A 146 -17.75 -16.64 -15.75
C ALA A 146 -18.72 -16.93 -14.59
N ALA A 147 -19.36 -15.89 -14.05
CA ALA A 147 -20.58 -16.04 -13.29
C ALA A 147 -21.75 -16.31 -14.26
N PRO A 148 -22.70 -17.21 -13.92
CA PRO A 148 -23.80 -17.56 -14.81
C PRO A 148 -24.57 -16.31 -15.25
N GLN A 149 -24.60 -16.06 -16.55
CA GLN A 149 -25.40 -14.99 -17.16
C GLN A 149 -26.89 -15.31 -16.97
N GLN A 150 -27.49 -14.75 -15.91
CA GLN A 150 -28.94 -14.66 -15.81
C GLN A 150 -29.39 -13.40 -16.57
N PRO A 151 -30.43 -13.47 -17.41
CA PRO A 151 -30.88 -12.34 -18.20
C PRO A 151 -31.53 -11.29 -17.30
N ILE A 152 -30.88 -10.15 -17.08
CA ILE A 152 -31.48 -8.99 -16.43
C ILE A 152 -32.45 -8.32 -17.42
N GLN A 153 -33.72 -8.69 -17.29
CA GLN A 153 -34.86 -8.01 -17.88
C GLN A 153 -35.32 -6.89 -16.93
N GLY A 154 -35.39 -5.65 -17.43
CA GLY A 154 -36.14 -4.56 -16.80
C GLY A 154 -35.29 -3.47 -16.12
N ASP A 155 -35.58 -2.22 -16.51
CA ASP A 155 -35.37 -0.89 -15.89
C ASP A 155 -34.23 -0.55 -14.90
N SER A 156 -33.20 -1.38 -14.80
CA SER A 156 -32.11 -1.20 -13.83
C SER A 156 -31.25 0.06 -14.04
N THR A 157 -31.27 0.64 -15.25
CA THR A 157 -30.63 1.93 -15.52
C THR A 157 -31.34 3.09 -14.81
N GLN A 158 -32.67 3.07 -14.72
CA GLN A 158 -33.42 4.13 -14.04
C GLN A 158 -33.22 4.08 -12.52
N GLU A 159 -33.12 2.89 -11.95
CA GLU A 159 -32.86 2.70 -10.51
C GLU A 159 -31.50 3.27 -10.09
N VAL A 160 -30.46 3.08 -10.92
CA VAL A 160 -29.14 3.68 -10.68
C VAL A 160 -29.21 5.22 -10.71
N PHE A 161 -29.91 5.81 -11.69
CA PHE A 161 -30.08 7.26 -11.75
C PHE A 161 -30.84 7.81 -10.53
N GLN A 162 -31.88 7.11 -10.06
CA GLN A 162 -32.62 7.52 -8.87
C GLN A 162 -31.73 7.46 -7.60
N ALA A 163 -30.89 6.44 -7.47
CA ALA A 163 -29.97 6.32 -6.35
C ALA A 163 -28.90 7.43 -6.34
N VAL A 164 -28.36 7.78 -7.51
CA VAL A 164 -27.40 8.88 -7.65
C VAL A 164 -28.06 10.23 -7.30
N ASP A 165 -29.29 10.48 -7.75
CA ASP A 165 -30.03 11.69 -7.40
C ASP A 165 -30.22 11.84 -5.88
N LYS A 166 -30.57 10.74 -5.21
CA LYS A 166 -30.77 10.72 -3.75
C LYS A 166 -29.46 10.94 -2.99
N ALA A 167 -28.36 10.34 -3.46
CA ALA A 167 -27.04 10.54 -2.87
C ALA A 167 -26.58 12.00 -3.01
N VAL A 168 -26.80 12.61 -4.18
CA VAL A 168 -26.49 14.03 -4.44
C VAL A 168 -27.32 14.94 -3.52
N ALA A 169 -28.62 14.69 -3.40
CA ALA A 169 -29.50 15.45 -2.51
C ALA A 169 -29.08 15.33 -1.03
N THR A 170 -28.70 14.12 -0.60
CA THR A 170 -28.21 13.86 0.76
C THR A 170 -26.88 14.59 1.02
N ALA A 171 -25.93 14.51 0.08
CA ALA A 171 -24.66 15.23 0.19
C ALA A 171 -24.85 16.74 0.28
N GLN A 172 -25.74 17.31 -0.53
CA GLN A 172 -26.07 18.75 -0.46
C GLN A 172 -26.71 19.13 0.87
N SER A 173 -27.60 18.29 1.43
CA SER A 173 -28.20 18.51 2.75
C SER A 173 -27.18 18.47 3.91
N GLN A 174 -26.06 17.77 3.70
CA GLN A 174 -24.94 17.67 4.64
C GLN A 174 -23.88 18.75 4.41
N GLY A 175 -24.12 19.71 3.49
CA GLY A 175 -23.24 20.85 3.24
C GLY A 175 -22.13 20.59 2.22
N PHE A 176 -22.15 19.47 1.49
CA PHE A 176 -21.22 19.21 0.40
C PHE A 176 -21.66 19.96 -0.86
N ALA A 177 -20.80 20.86 -1.36
CA ALA A 177 -21.01 21.56 -2.61
C ALA A 177 -20.62 20.66 -3.79
N VAL A 178 -21.61 20.13 -4.51
CA VAL A 178 -21.38 19.43 -5.78
C VAL A 178 -21.17 20.48 -6.88
N PRO A 179 -20.07 20.43 -7.66
CA PRO A 179 -19.83 21.37 -8.74
C PRO A 179 -20.97 21.37 -9.76
N GLN A 180 -21.47 22.56 -10.13
CA GLN A 180 -22.62 22.70 -11.05
C GLN A 180 -22.36 22.04 -12.42
N GLN A 181 -21.12 22.16 -12.93
CA GLN A 181 -20.72 21.53 -14.18
C GLN A 181 -20.87 20.00 -14.16
N ALA A 182 -20.67 19.37 -12.99
CA ALA A 182 -20.86 17.93 -12.83
C ALA A 182 -22.34 17.55 -12.83
N LEU A 183 -23.18 18.35 -12.19
CA LEU A 183 -24.65 18.17 -12.21
C LEU A 183 -25.20 18.33 -13.63
N ASP A 184 -24.73 19.33 -14.37
CA ASP A 184 -25.19 19.61 -15.72
C ASP A 184 -24.79 18.49 -16.69
N ALA A 185 -23.54 18.00 -16.60
CA ALA A 185 -23.07 16.86 -17.39
C ALA A 185 -23.85 15.58 -17.08
N TYR A 186 -24.13 15.32 -15.79
CA TYR A 186 -24.92 14.19 -15.34
C TYR A 186 -26.38 14.27 -15.83
N ASN A 187 -27.03 15.43 -15.67
CA ASN A 187 -28.40 15.65 -16.12
C ASN A 187 -28.51 15.56 -17.66
N ALA A 188 -27.51 16.06 -18.40
CA ALA A 188 -27.43 15.91 -19.84
C ALA A 188 -27.36 14.44 -20.25
N PHE A 189 -26.50 13.65 -19.60
CA PHE A 189 -26.41 12.21 -19.86
C PHE A 189 -27.72 11.48 -19.54
N LYS A 190 -28.33 11.76 -18.39
CA LYS A 190 -29.62 11.19 -17.98
C LYS A 190 -30.74 11.52 -18.99
N SER A 191 -30.79 12.76 -19.46
CA SER A 191 -31.81 13.22 -20.42
C SER A 191 -31.60 12.69 -21.84
N SER A 192 -30.38 12.25 -22.18
CA SER A 192 -30.06 11.68 -23.50
C SER A 192 -30.68 10.30 -23.73
N GLY A 193 -31.18 9.65 -22.68
CA GLY A 193 -31.70 8.28 -22.74
C GLY A 193 -30.60 7.21 -22.94
N ALA A 194 -29.33 7.59 -22.78
CA ALA A 194 -28.21 6.67 -22.84
C ALA A 194 -28.31 5.60 -21.74
N LYS A 195 -28.09 4.34 -22.12
CA LYS A 195 -28.01 3.24 -21.16
C LYS A 195 -26.66 3.27 -20.46
N LEU A 196 -26.69 3.03 -19.15
CA LEU A 196 -25.47 2.82 -18.38
C LEU A 196 -24.81 1.52 -18.83
N ASP A 197 -23.49 1.48 -18.73
CA ASP A 197 -22.75 0.26 -18.99
C ASP A 197 -23.29 -0.87 -18.08
N PRO A 198 -23.57 -2.07 -18.62
CA PRO A 198 -24.11 -3.18 -17.84
C PRO A 198 -23.28 -3.50 -16.59
N SER A 199 -22.00 -3.21 -16.60
CA SER A 199 -21.11 -3.44 -15.47
C SER A 199 -21.32 -2.47 -14.31
N VAL A 200 -21.64 -1.21 -14.62
CA VAL A 200 -21.99 -0.20 -13.62
C VAL A 200 -23.33 -0.57 -12.97
N VAL A 201 -24.28 -1.02 -13.78
CA VAL A 201 -25.57 -1.53 -13.33
C VAL A 201 -25.38 -2.78 -12.44
N ASN A 202 -24.56 -3.74 -12.87
CA ASN A 202 -24.30 -4.97 -12.12
C ASN A 202 -23.62 -4.68 -10.77
N PHE A 203 -22.68 -3.73 -10.73
CA PHE A 203 -22.06 -3.31 -9.48
C PHE A 203 -23.06 -2.66 -8.54
N PHE A 204 -23.91 -1.76 -9.04
CA PHE A 204 -24.96 -1.13 -8.24
C PHE A 204 -25.90 -2.19 -7.65
N GLU A 205 -26.42 -3.09 -8.49
CA GLU A 205 -27.30 -4.17 -8.04
C GLU A 205 -26.65 -5.07 -6.99
N ALA A 206 -25.36 -5.40 -7.16
CA ALA A 206 -24.62 -6.22 -6.21
C ALA A 206 -24.41 -5.53 -4.85
N ASN A 207 -24.46 -4.19 -4.80
CA ASN A 207 -24.13 -3.41 -3.60
C ASN A 207 -25.30 -2.56 -3.07
N LYS A 208 -26.49 -2.60 -3.68
CA LYS A 208 -27.62 -1.75 -3.32
C LYS A 208 -28.08 -1.91 -1.86
N ASN A 209 -27.86 -3.08 -1.26
CA ASN A 209 -28.18 -3.34 0.16
C ASN A 209 -27.22 -2.68 1.15
N VAL A 210 -26.09 -2.16 0.65
CA VAL A 210 -25.02 -1.52 1.45
C VAL A 210 -25.02 0.00 1.24
N LEU A 211 -25.76 0.49 0.24
CA LEU A 211 -25.91 1.91 -0.01
C LEU A 211 -26.90 2.53 0.98
N PRO A 212 -26.64 3.74 1.48
CA PRO A 212 -27.53 4.41 2.40
C PRO A 212 -28.89 4.63 1.73
N ASN A 213 -29.96 4.16 2.39
CA ASN A 213 -31.31 4.19 1.85
C ASN A 213 -31.81 5.60 1.57
#